data_AF-A0A810DZJ2-F1
#
_entry.id   AF-A0A810DZJ2-F1
#
_cell.length_a   1.000
_cell.length_b   1.000
_cell.length_c   1.000
_cell.angle_alpha   90.00
_cell.angle_beta   90.00
_cell.angle_gamma   90.00
#
_symmetry.space_group_name_H-M   'P 1'
#
loop_
_entity.id
_entity.type
_entity.pdbx_description
1 polymer ?
#
loop_
_entity_poly.entity_id
_entity_poly.type
_entity_poly.pdbx_seq_one_letter_code
_entity_poly.pdbx_strand_id
1 'polypeptide(L)' 'MKLDSNNHSVFSLNYHLILSIKYREKVLSDEISEYAKAIFERIGENYHITLS' A
#
# COMPACT_ATOMS: atom_id res chain seq x y z
N MET A 1 2.45 4.36 -20.25
CA MET A 1 1.96 5.10 -19.06
C MET A 1 0.48 4.81 -18.93
N LYS A 2 0.07 4.05 -17.89
CA LYS A 2 -1.35 3.74 -17.66
C LYS A 2 -1.96 4.87 -16.84
N LEU A 3 -2.93 5.57 -17.41
CA LEU A 3 -3.66 6.65 -16.77
C LEU A 3 -4.99 6.11 -16.26
N ASP A 4 -5.40 6.55 -15.09
CA ASP A 4 -6.73 6.30 -14.52
C ASP A 4 -7.59 7.56 -14.65
N SER A 5 -8.89 7.43 -14.48
CA SER A 5 -9.83 8.55 -14.59
C SER A 5 -11.02 8.41 -13.66
N ASN A 6 -11.49 9.54 -13.16
CA ASN A 6 -12.80 9.67 -12.55
C ASN A 6 -13.67 10.64 -13.37
N ASN A 7 -14.85 11.01 -12.87
CA ASN A 7 -15.83 11.83 -13.61
C ASN A 7 -15.31 13.19 -14.11
N HIS A 8 -14.24 13.73 -13.51
CA HIS A 8 -13.73 15.07 -13.82
C HIS A 8 -12.21 15.16 -13.96
N SER A 9 -11.48 14.04 -13.90
CA SER A 9 -10.02 14.07 -13.89
C SER A 9 -9.42 12.81 -14.50
N VAL A 10 -8.28 13.00 -15.17
CA VAL A 10 -7.39 11.92 -15.64
C VAL A 10 -6.08 12.06 -14.88
N PHE A 11 -5.58 10.98 -14.28
CA PHE A 11 -4.46 11.04 -13.36
C PHE A 11 -3.58 9.78 -13.40
N SER A 12 -2.36 9.91 -12.88
CA SER A 12 -1.47 8.80 -12.55
C SER A 12 -0.68 9.19 -11.31
N LEU A 13 -1.10 8.66 -10.16
CA LEU A 13 -0.58 9.03 -8.86
C LEU A 13 0.24 7.86 -8.30
N ASN A 14 1.54 8.08 -8.09
CA ASN A 14 2.45 7.08 -7.56
C ASN A 14 3.20 7.68 -6.36
N TYR A 15 3.12 7.02 -5.21
CA TYR A 15 3.70 7.50 -3.97
C TYR A 15 4.64 6.45 -3.37
N HIS A 16 5.71 6.91 -2.73
CA HIS A 16 6.56 6.07 -1.90
C HIS A 16 6.21 6.30 -0.43
N LEU A 17 5.48 5.35 0.15
CA LEU A 17 5.05 5.41 1.55
C LEU A 17 6.00 4.58 2.42
N ILE A 18 6.54 5.19 3.47
CA ILE A 18 7.40 4.52 4.46
C ILE A 18 6.79 4.72 5.85
N LEU A 19 6.55 3.62 6.55
CA LEU A 19 6.01 3.58 7.90
C LEU A 19 6.98 2.83 8.82
N SER A 20 6.91 3.09 10.12
CA SER A 20 7.71 2.39 11.12
C SER A 20 6.83 1.97 12.28
N ILE A 21 7.18 0.84 12.90
CA ILE A 21 6.46 0.36 14.06
C ILE A 21 6.72 1.27 15.27
N LYS A 22 5.81 1.21 16.24
CA LYS A 22 5.98 1.90 17.52
C LYS A 22 7.31 1.48 18.16
N TYR A 23 8.09 2.46 18.63
CA TYR A 23 9.42 2.28 19.25
C TYR A 23 10.51 1.64 18.37
N ARG A 24 10.25 1.36 17.08
CA ARG A 24 11.22 0.76 16.14
C ARG A 24 11.85 -0.55 16.64
N GLU A 25 11.12 -1.32 17.43
CA GLU A 25 11.54 -2.66 17.84
C GLU A 25 11.73 -3.58 16.62
N LYS A 26 12.50 -4.65 16.76
CA LYS A 26 12.76 -5.60 15.66
C LYS A 26 11.73 -6.73 15.65
N VAL A 27 10.44 -6.39 15.54
CA VAL A 27 9.33 -7.37 15.60
C VAL A 27 8.86 -7.84 14.23
N LEU A 28 9.33 -7.23 13.15
CA LEU A 28 9.01 -7.66 11.79
C LEU A 28 9.82 -8.91 11.44
N SER A 29 9.27 -10.09 11.74
CA SER A 29 9.72 -11.37 11.21
C SER A 29 9.16 -11.60 9.81
N ASP A 30 9.64 -12.63 9.10
CA ASP A 30 9.13 -12.99 7.78
C ASP A 30 7.62 -13.30 7.82
N GLU A 31 7.16 -14.04 8.83
CA GLU A 31 5.74 -14.38 9.01
C GLU A 31 4.88 -13.13 9.25
N ILE A 32 5.32 -12.23 10.13
CA ILE A 32 4.60 -10.98 10.42
C ILE A 32 4.59 -10.07 9.20
N SER A 33 5.68 -10.06 8.43
CA SER A 33 5.79 -9.25 7.22
C SER A 33 4.86 -9.74 6.12
N GLU A 34 4.77 -11.06 5.91
CA GLU A 34 3.86 -11.64 4.92
C GLU A 34 2.39 -11.41 5.30
N TYR A 35 2.06 -11.58 6.57
CA TYR A 35 0.71 -11.27 7.06
C TYR A 35 0.38 -9.78 6.90
N ALA A 36 1.30 -8.88 7.26
CA ALA A 36 1.11 -7.44 7.07
C ALA A 36 0.89 -7.09 5.60
N LYS A 37 1.67 -7.67 4.69
CA LYS A 37 1.52 -7.48 3.24
C LYS A 37 0.12 -7.90 2.77
N ALA A 38 -0.35 -9.08 3.15
CA ALA A 38 -1.69 -9.55 2.79
C ALA A 38 -2.80 -8.62 3.31
N ILE A 39 -2.63 -8.07 4.53
CA ILE A 39 -3.57 -7.08 5.09
C ILE A 39 -3.53 -5.78 4.30
N PHE A 40 -2.35 -5.29 3.91
CA PHE A 40 -2.20 -4.09 3.08
C PHE A 40 -2.85 -4.25 1.71
N GLU A 41 -2.66 -5.39 1.05
CA GLU A 41 -3.29 -5.71 -0.24
C GLU A 41 -4.83 -5.73 -0.10
N ARG A 42 -5.36 -6.43 0.91
CA ARG A 42 -6.81 -6.51 1.17
C ARG A 42 -7.43 -5.15 1.47
N ILE A 43 -6.75 -4.30 2.24
CA ILE A 43 -7.24 -2.94 2.53
C ILE A 43 -7.14 -2.08 1.27
N GLY A 44 -6.02 -2.15 0.55
CA GLY A 44 -5.75 -1.36 -0.65
C GLY A 44 -6.78 -1.60 -1.75
N GLU A 45 -7.19 -2.86 -1.94
CA GLU A 45 -8.21 -3.24 -2.93
C GLU A 45 -9.52 -2.47 -2.76
N ASN A 46 -10.00 -2.31 -1.52
CA ASN A 46 -11.24 -1.56 -1.21
C ASN A 46 -11.15 -0.07 -1.56
N TYR A 47 -9.95 0.48 -1.70
CA TYR A 47 -9.70 1.88 -2.06
C TYR A 47 -9.15 2.03 -3.48
N HIS A 48 -9.18 0.97 -4.29
CA HIS A 48 -8.60 0.94 -5.64
C HIS A 48 -7.11 1.32 -5.68
N ILE A 49 -6.37 1.00 -4.61
CA ILE A 49 -4.92 1.21 -4.53
C ILE A 49 -4.21 -0.03 -5.07
N THR A 50 -3.21 0.18 -5.91
CA THR A 50 -2.31 -0.87 -6.38
C THR A 50 -0.98 -0.78 -5.65
N LEU A 51 -0.52 -1.90 -5.10
CA LEU A 51 0.84 -2.05 -4.55
C LEU A 51 1.71 -2.72 -5.63
N SER A 52 2.89 -2.16 -5.90
CA SER A 52 3.80 -2.57 -6.99
C SER A 52 5.19 -2.90 -6.49
#